data_AF-A0A8T4DJF5-F1
#
_entry.id   AF-A0A8T4DJF5-F1
#
_cell.length_a   1.000
_cell.length_b   1.000
_cell.length_c   1.000
_cell.angle_alpha   90.00
_cell.angle_beta   90.00
_cell.angle_gamma   90.00
#
_symmetry.space_group_name_H-M   'P 1'
#
loop_
_entity.id
_entity.type
_entity.pdbx_description
1 polymer ?
#
loop_
_entity_poly.entity_id
_entity_poly.type
_entity_poly.pdbx_seq_one_letter_code
_entity_poly.pdbx_strand_id
1 'polypeptide(L)'
;MKLIRTYDEINKRIENGEAVVVTAEEIIGMVEEDGQERTANYVDVVTTGTFSPMCSSGVFINFGHAEPPIRMQKITMNDVPAHGGLAAVDTYLGATNVAKEDPKYGGAHVIEDLLRGKEVNVTATSVGTDCYPRKEINTWVRLDDLNNAIMYNPRNCYQNYNVAVNTSQTSIKTYMGTLLPNLGSAHFSTSGQLSPLLNDPELATIGIGTRIMLCGAQGYVSWNGTQHHPSVQMVNGHKMYSGGTISVIGDLKQMSHNYLRAAYLPGYGVSIFIGIGIPIPIMSTDVLKGVCVKDEELYTKVVDYSSHKVNKPVLGYVNYKDLRDGKIKVDGRDIPSSSISSYAKAREICNELKVRIGRGEFNLQAPIEQLPKETMFNNLKV
;
A
#
# COMPACT_ATOMS: atom_id res chain seq x y z
N MET A 1 -28.90 -1.61 6.16
CA MET A 1 -28.41 -0.57 5.23
C MET A 1 -29.50 -0.34 4.18
N LYS A 2 -30.04 0.88 4.05
CA LYS A 2 -30.97 1.22 2.97
C LYS A 2 -30.13 1.49 1.71
N LEU A 3 -30.30 0.66 0.68
CA LEU A 3 -29.57 0.78 -0.57
C LEU A 3 -30.08 2.00 -1.36
N ILE A 4 -29.17 2.83 -1.83
CA ILE A 4 -29.42 4.01 -2.67
C ILE A 4 -29.12 3.67 -4.13
N ARG A 5 -27.98 3.00 -4.39
CA ARG A 5 -27.56 2.53 -5.72
C ARG A 5 -26.77 1.23 -5.62
N THR A 6 -26.77 0.46 -6.70
CA THR A 6 -25.93 -0.71 -6.95
C THR A 6 -24.65 -0.33 -7.71
N TYR A 7 -23.67 -1.25 -7.74
CA TYR A 7 -22.48 -1.10 -8.60
C TYR A 7 -22.85 -0.96 -10.08
N ASP A 8 -23.84 -1.72 -10.56
CA ASP A 8 -24.27 -1.69 -11.97
C ASP A 8 -24.91 -0.35 -12.35
N GLU A 9 -25.73 0.23 -11.47
CA GLU A 9 -26.31 1.55 -11.69
C GLU A 9 -25.23 2.65 -11.70
N ILE A 10 -24.24 2.55 -10.81
CA ILE A 10 -23.11 3.49 -10.79
C ILE A 10 -22.27 3.35 -12.07
N ASN A 11 -21.95 2.12 -12.48
CA ASN A 11 -21.19 1.86 -13.71
C ASN A 11 -21.92 2.36 -14.95
N LYS A 12 -23.24 2.18 -15.02
CA LYS A 12 -24.04 2.75 -16.12
C LYS A 12 -23.96 4.27 -16.17
N ARG A 13 -23.95 4.95 -15.02
CA ARG A 13 -23.75 6.41 -14.93
C ARG A 13 -22.34 6.81 -15.33
N ILE A 14 -21.32 6.01 -14.98
CA ILE A 14 -19.93 6.23 -15.41
C ILE A 14 -19.83 6.14 -16.93
N GLU A 15 -20.40 5.09 -17.53
CA GLU A 15 -20.40 4.87 -18.99
C GLU A 15 -21.14 5.97 -19.75
N ASN A 16 -22.21 6.51 -19.17
CA ASN A 16 -22.96 7.63 -19.74
C ASN A 16 -22.31 9.02 -19.52
N GLY A 17 -21.22 9.11 -18.73
CA GLY A 17 -20.64 10.40 -18.33
C GLY A 17 -21.50 11.22 -17.37
N GLU A 18 -22.42 10.56 -16.64
CA GLU A 18 -23.37 11.17 -15.71
C GLU A 18 -22.97 11.01 -14.24
N ALA A 19 -21.93 10.21 -13.96
CA ALA A 19 -21.50 9.91 -12.61
C ALA A 19 -20.86 11.13 -11.91
N VAL A 20 -21.30 11.39 -10.68
CA VAL A 20 -20.71 12.40 -9.80
C VAL A 20 -19.58 11.75 -9.00
N VAL A 21 -18.35 12.04 -9.40
CA VAL A 21 -17.13 11.50 -8.76
C VAL A 21 -16.41 12.62 -8.02
N VAL A 22 -16.13 12.41 -6.74
CA VAL A 22 -15.42 13.38 -5.89
C VAL A 22 -14.30 12.70 -5.11
N THR A 23 -13.40 13.47 -4.53
CA THR A 23 -12.33 12.96 -3.67
C THR A 23 -12.78 12.87 -2.21
N ALA A 24 -12.06 12.10 -1.40
CA ALA A 24 -12.28 12.02 0.04
C ALA A 24 -12.07 13.37 0.79
N GLU A 25 -11.38 14.34 0.19
CA GLU A 25 -11.32 15.71 0.72
C GLU A 25 -12.57 16.53 0.36
N GLU A 26 -13.05 16.42 -0.88
CA GLU A 26 -14.21 17.20 -1.37
C GLU A 26 -15.52 16.77 -0.70
N ILE A 27 -15.68 15.46 -0.40
CA ILE A 27 -16.92 14.94 0.18
C ILE A 27 -17.24 15.53 1.55
N ILE A 28 -16.22 15.90 2.34
CA ILE A 28 -16.38 16.43 3.69
C ILE A 28 -17.14 17.76 3.63
N GLY A 29 -16.70 18.69 2.77
CA GLY A 29 -17.36 19.98 2.59
C GLY A 29 -18.80 19.85 2.06
N MET A 30 -19.01 18.92 1.11
CA MET A 30 -20.36 18.67 0.59
C MET A 30 -21.33 18.19 1.67
N VAL A 31 -20.89 17.31 2.58
CA VAL A 31 -21.74 16.85 3.68
C VAL A 31 -22.01 17.95 4.72
N GLU A 32 -21.05 18.83 4.96
CA GLU A 32 -21.24 20.00 5.84
C GLU A 32 -22.27 20.99 5.26
N GLU A 33 -22.27 21.19 3.95
CA GLU A 33 -23.16 22.14 3.26
C GLU A 33 -24.55 21.55 2.99
N ASP A 34 -24.63 20.35 2.44
CA ASP A 34 -25.87 19.76 1.91
C ASP A 34 -26.48 18.68 2.82
N GLY A 35 -25.74 18.21 3.83
CA GLY A 35 -26.15 17.13 4.72
C GLY A 35 -25.97 15.72 4.12
N GLN A 36 -25.94 14.71 5.00
CA GLN A 36 -25.60 13.33 4.64
C GLN A 36 -26.59 12.71 3.64
N GLU A 37 -27.90 12.85 3.85
CA GLU A 37 -28.89 12.20 2.98
C GLU A 37 -28.84 12.76 1.56
N ARG A 38 -28.80 14.08 1.40
CA ARG A 38 -28.75 14.71 0.09
C ARG A 38 -27.45 14.36 -0.64
N THR A 39 -26.32 14.43 0.07
CA THR A 39 -25.01 14.07 -0.51
C THR A 39 -24.97 12.61 -0.96
N ALA A 40 -25.49 11.67 -0.16
CA ALA A 40 -25.50 10.25 -0.51
C ALA A 40 -26.35 9.97 -1.77
N ASN A 41 -27.43 10.73 -1.97
CA ASN A 41 -28.26 10.64 -3.17
C ASN A 41 -27.67 11.38 -4.37
N TYR A 42 -26.64 12.21 -4.21
CA TYR A 42 -26.05 13.00 -5.30
C TYR A 42 -24.72 12.42 -5.79
N VAL A 43 -23.83 12.04 -4.86
CA VAL A 43 -22.50 11.51 -5.18
C VAL A 43 -22.59 10.02 -5.52
N ASP A 44 -21.91 9.61 -6.58
CA ASP A 44 -21.84 8.22 -7.02
C ASP A 44 -20.58 7.52 -6.49
N VAL A 45 -19.43 8.22 -6.49
CA VAL A 45 -18.13 7.63 -6.13
C VAL A 45 -17.27 8.63 -5.36
N VAL A 46 -16.63 8.15 -4.29
CA VAL A 46 -15.56 8.87 -3.59
C VAL A 46 -14.22 8.19 -3.82
N THR A 47 -13.24 8.93 -4.35
CA THR A 47 -11.90 8.39 -4.60
C THR A 47 -10.96 8.63 -3.42
N THR A 48 -10.27 7.58 -3.02
CA THR A 48 -9.28 7.57 -1.94
C THR A 48 -7.90 7.23 -2.49
N GLY A 49 -6.84 7.50 -1.72
CA GLY A 49 -5.47 7.39 -2.19
C GLY A 49 -4.44 7.33 -1.08
N THR A 50 -3.36 6.60 -1.31
CA THR A 50 -2.18 6.57 -0.44
C THR A 50 -0.90 6.44 -1.25
N PHE A 51 0.18 7.03 -0.75
CA PHE A 51 1.54 6.84 -1.25
C PHE A 51 2.50 6.75 -0.07
N SER A 52 2.90 5.52 0.26
CA SER A 52 3.58 5.19 1.51
C SER A 52 4.61 4.09 1.29
N PRO A 53 5.61 3.92 2.18
CA PRO A 53 6.50 2.77 2.12
C PRO A 53 5.72 1.48 2.41
N MET A 54 5.80 0.52 1.51
CA MET A 54 5.11 -0.76 1.56
C MET A 54 6.09 -1.89 1.24
N CYS A 55 6.95 -2.21 2.21
CA CYS A 55 8.03 -3.19 2.05
C CYS A 55 7.55 -4.61 1.70
N SER A 56 6.32 -4.99 2.07
CA SER A 56 5.68 -6.26 1.69
C SER A 56 5.16 -6.21 0.25
N SER A 57 6.09 -6.08 -0.70
CA SER A 57 5.86 -5.97 -2.13
C SER A 57 6.92 -6.73 -2.93
N GLY A 58 6.60 -7.12 -4.15
CA GLY A 58 7.53 -7.84 -5.03
C GLY A 58 6.92 -8.11 -6.40
N VAL A 59 7.70 -8.77 -7.26
CA VAL A 59 7.31 -9.03 -8.65
C VAL A 59 7.61 -10.49 -9.00
N PHE A 60 6.61 -11.19 -9.54
CA PHE A 60 6.80 -12.44 -10.27
C PHE A 60 7.22 -12.14 -11.70
N ILE A 61 8.33 -12.71 -12.14
CA ILE A 61 8.93 -12.48 -13.44
C ILE A 61 9.03 -13.81 -14.18
N ASN A 62 8.62 -13.81 -15.45
CA ASN A 62 8.94 -14.88 -16.38
C ASN A 62 9.90 -14.34 -17.45
N PHE A 63 11.13 -14.86 -17.46
CA PHE A 63 12.18 -14.40 -18.38
C PHE A 63 12.09 -14.99 -19.80
N GLY A 64 11.30 -16.04 -20.00
CA GLY A 64 11.42 -16.89 -21.18
C GLY A 64 12.71 -17.74 -21.17
N HIS A 65 12.77 -18.71 -22.08
CA HIS A 65 13.95 -19.57 -22.21
C HIS A 65 15.00 -18.98 -23.15
N ALA A 66 16.27 -19.15 -22.78
CA ALA A 66 17.39 -19.04 -23.71
C ALA A 66 17.50 -20.30 -24.59
N GLU A 67 18.32 -20.25 -25.62
CA GLU A 67 18.69 -21.41 -26.44
C GLU A 67 20.16 -21.78 -26.19
N PRO A 68 20.51 -22.98 -25.70
CA PRO A 68 19.60 -24.00 -25.16
C PRO A 68 18.92 -23.59 -23.84
N PRO A 69 17.81 -24.23 -23.45
CA PRO A 69 16.98 -23.83 -22.31
C PRO A 69 17.66 -24.07 -20.96
N ILE A 70 17.27 -23.26 -19.97
CA ILE A 70 17.78 -23.27 -18.59
C ILE A 70 16.64 -23.41 -17.58
N ARG A 71 16.90 -24.15 -16.50
CA ARG A 71 16.11 -24.14 -15.26
C ARG A 71 16.87 -23.32 -14.22
N MET A 72 16.52 -22.06 -14.06
CA MET A 72 17.19 -21.11 -13.17
C MET A 72 16.98 -21.50 -11.70
N GLN A 73 18.05 -21.58 -10.91
CA GLN A 73 17.99 -21.98 -9.49
C GLN A 73 18.52 -20.89 -8.55
N LYS A 74 19.76 -20.46 -8.75
CA LYS A 74 20.33 -19.29 -8.06
C LYS A 74 20.27 -18.14 -9.04
N ILE A 75 19.57 -17.08 -8.68
CA ILE A 75 19.25 -15.98 -9.61
C ILE A 75 19.63 -14.67 -8.93
N THR A 76 20.27 -13.77 -9.67
CA THR A 76 20.45 -12.38 -9.26
C THR A 76 19.98 -11.43 -10.36
N MET A 77 19.51 -10.27 -9.95
CA MET A 77 19.15 -9.15 -10.82
C MET A 77 19.90 -7.91 -10.34
N ASN A 78 20.89 -7.40 -11.09
CA ASN A 78 21.86 -6.40 -10.63
C ASN A 78 22.42 -6.76 -9.24
N ASP A 79 22.92 -7.98 -9.09
CA ASP A 79 23.43 -8.56 -7.84
C ASP A 79 22.46 -8.66 -6.66
N VAL A 80 21.18 -8.33 -6.87
CA VAL A 80 20.10 -8.56 -5.90
C VAL A 80 19.62 -10.00 -6.02
N PRO A 81 19.65 -10.81 -4.95
CA PRO A 81 19.12 -12.16 -4.98
C PRO A 81 17.63 -12.18 -5.33
N ALA A 82 17.24 -13.07 -6.24
CA ALA A 82 15.85 -13.35 -6.58
C ALA A 82 15.53 -14.84 -6.35
N HIS A 83 14.28 -15.13 -6.01
CA HIS A 83 13.85 -16.48 -5.66
C HIS A 83 13.48 -17.28 -6.91
N GLY A 84 14.28 -18.30 -7.22
CA GLY A 84 13.88 -19.38 -8.14
C GLY A 84 13.02 -20.44 -7.45
N GLY A 85 12.88 -21.60 -8.08
CA GLY A 85 12.14 -22.74 -7.52
C GLY A 85 10.63 -22.71 -7.72
N LEU A 86 10.11 -21.69 -8.41
CA LEU A 86 8.71 -21.64 -8.85
C LEU A 86 8.48 -22.53 -10.07
N ALA A 87 9.33 -22.40 -11.08
CA ALA A 87 9.43 -23.28 -12.24
C ALA A 87 10.80 -23.06 -12.93
N ALA A 88 10.89 -23.23 -14.26
CA ALA A 88 12.17 -23.20 -14.96
C ALA A 88 12.75 -21.78 -15.13
N VAL A 89 11.91 -20.81 -15.48
CA VAL A 89 12.32 -19.40 -15.71
C VAL A 89 11.42 -18.40 -14.97
N ASP A 90 10.59 -18.90 -14.05
CA ASP A 90 9.75 -18.12 -13.16
C ASP A 90 10.49 -17.78 -11.87
N THR A 91 10.47 -16.49 -11.53
CA THR A 91 11.26 -15.91 -10.44
C THR A 91 10.40 -14.96 -9.62
N TYR A 92 10.62 -14.91 -8.31
CA TYR A 92 10.06 -13.87 -7.45
C TYR A 92 11.16 -12.95 -6.91
N LEU A 93 11.06 -11.66 -7.21
CA LEU A 93 11.94 -10.63 -6.67
C LEU A 93 11.22 -9.87 -5.56
N GLY A 94 11.66 -10.05 -4.31
CA GLY A 94 11.15 -9.30 -3.16
C GLY A 94 11.76 -7.90 -3.10
N ALA A 95 10.93 -6.88 -2.87
CA ALA A 95 11.38 -5.48 -2.87
C ALA A 95 12.47 -5.16 -1.84
N THR A 96 12.49 -5.88 -0.71
CA THR A 96 13.45 -5.67 0.39
C THR A 96 14.74 -6.47 0.26
N ASN A 97 14.88 -7.35 -0.75
CA ASN A 97 16.15 -8.03 -0.99
C ASN A 97 17.20 -6.98 -1.34
N VAL A 98 18.43 -7.17 -0.88
CA VAL A 98 19.51 -6.20 -1.06
C VAL A 98 20.59 -6.78 -1.96
N ALA A 99 21.25 -5.93 -2.73
CA ALA A 99 22.45 -6.33 -3.45
C ALA A 99 23.55 -6.67 -2.45
N LYS A 100 24.38 -7.65 -2.80
CA LYS A 100 25.44 -8.15 -1.91
C LYS A 100 26.48 -7.08 -1.58
N GLU A 101 26.88 -6.29 -2.57
CA GLU A 101 27.98 -5.32 -2.44
C GLU A 101 27.49 -3.90 -2.09
N ASP A 102 26.23 -3.56 -2.41
CA ASP A 102 25.60 -2.29 -2.02
C ASP A 102 24.26 -2.53 -1.29
N PRO A 103 24.22 -2.48 0.04
CA PRO A 103 23.00 -2.71 0.81
C PRO A 103 21.97 -1.57 0.66
N LYS A 104 22.32 -0.46 -0.01
CA LYS A 104 21.37 0.61 -0.34
C LYS A 104 20.58 0.31 -1.62
N TYR A 105 21.10 -0.56 -2.48
CA TYR A 105 20.43 -1.02 -3.69
C TYR A 105 19.77 -2.38 -3.43
N GLY A 106 18.61 -2.62 -4.04
CA GLY A 106 17.83 -3.82 -3.73
C GLY A 106 16.69 -4.07 -4.71
N GLY A 107 15.80 -5.01 -4.39
CA GLY A 107 14.72 -5.44 -5.27
C GLY A 107 13.82 -4.29 -5.68
N ALA A 108 13.52 -3.36 -4.76
CA ALA A 108 12.78 -2.14 -5.07
C ALA A 108 13.43 -1.31 -6.17
N HIS A 109 14.76 -1.19 -6.14
CA HIS A 109 15.53 -0.42 -7.11
C HIS A 109 15.56 -1.11 -8.47
N VAL A 110 15.73 -2.45 -8.50
CA VAL A 110 15.59 -3.25 -9.73
C VAL A 110 14.21 -3.06 -10.35
N ILE A 111 13.14 -3.11 -9.56
CA ILE A 111 11.76 -2.90 -10.02
C ILE A 111 11.59 -1.49 -10.60
N GLU A 112 12.09 -0.46 -9.92
CA GLU A 112 12.02 0.92 -10.42
C GLU A 112 12.86 1.10 -11.69
N ASP A 113 14.04 0.48 -11.78
CA ASP A 113 14.91 0.55 -12.95
C ASP A 113 14.26 -0.09 -14.18
N LEU A 114 13.62 -1.25 -14.02
CA LEU A 114 12.81 -1.88 -15.07
C LEU A 114 11.68 -0.95 -15.54
N LEU A 115 10.94 -0.33 -14.62
CA LEU A 115 9.88 0.65 -14.94
C LEU A 115 10.39 1.92 -15.63
N ARG A 116 11.67 2.25 -15.45
CA ARG A 116 12.34 3.36 -16.14
C ARG A 116 12.93 2.94 -17.49
N GLY A 117 12.70 1.70 -17.92
CA GLY A 117 13.22 1.15 -19.18
C GLY A 117 14.73 0.89 -19.16
N LYS A 118 15.36 0.81 -17.98
CA LYS A 118 16.77 0.47 -17.87
C LYS A 118 16.98 -1.03 -18.04
N GLU A 119 18.18 -1.38 -18.47
CA GLU A 119 18.64 -2.76 -18.53
C GLU A 119 19.06 -3.25 -17.14
N VAL A 120 18.71 -4.48 -16.84
CA VAL A 120 19.06 -5.19 -15.61
C VAL A 120 19.87 -6.42 -15.96
N ASN A 121 21.03 -6.57 -15.33
CA ASN A 121 21.85 -7.77 -15.47
C ASN A 121 21.21 -8.92 -14.70
N VAL A 122 20.91 -10.00 -15.41
CA VAL A 122 20.38 -11.23 -14.84
C VAL A 122 21.45 -12.29 -14.92
N THR A 123 21.86 -12.80 -13.76
CA THR A 123 22.68 -14.01 -13.68
C THR A 123 21.86 -15.14 -13.11
N ALA A 124 22.02 -16.33 -13.68
CA ALA A 124 21.47 -17.52 -13.05
C ALA A 124 22.35 -18.75 -13.26
N THR A 125 22.36 -19.62 -12.24
CA THR A 125 23.01 -20.93 -12.30
C THR A 125 21.97 -22.05 -12.17
N SER A 126 22.27 -23.18 -12.78
CA SER A 126 21.49 -24.41 -12.77
C SER A 126 22.42 -25.61 -12.65
N VAL A 127 21.94 -26.69 -12.03
CA VAL A 127 22.62 -28.00 -12.07
C VAL A 127 22.65 -28.61 -13.49
N GLY A 128 21.72 -28.18 -14.36
CA GLY A 128 21.49 -28.75 -15.69
C GLY A 128 20.71 -30.07 -15.64
N THR A 129 19.84 -30.29 -16.63
CA THR A 129 19.09 -31.54 -16.85
C THR A 129 18.96 -31.81 -18.35
N ASP A 130 18.46 -32.98 -18.74
CA ASP A 130 18.26 -33.29 -20.18
C ASP A 130 17.28 -32.30 -20.86
N CYS A 131 16.22 -31.90 -20.16
CA CYS A 131 15.29 -30.87 -20.65
C CYS A 131 15.84 -29.44 -20.59
N TYR A 132 16.82 -29.17 -19.72
CA TYR A 132 17.37 -27.84 -19.46
C TYR A 132 18.90 -27.91 -19.34
N PRO A 133 19.63 -28.14 -20.44
CA PRO A 133 21.04 -28.49 -20.38
C PRO A 133 21.93 -27.30 -20.05
N ARG A 134 21.45 -26.06 -20.25
CA ARG A 134 22.20 -24.85 -19.91
C ARG A 134 22.37 -24.72 -18.41
N LYS A 135 23.62 -24.57 -17.96
CA LYS A 135 23.98 -24.46 -16.54
C LYS A 135 24.16 -23.02 -16.06
N GLU A 136 24.44 -22.10 -16.96
CA GLU A 136 24.71 -20.70 -16.59
C GLU A 136 24.11 -19.74 -17.63
N ILE A 137 23.66 -18.59 -17.14
CA ILE A 137 23.28 -17.44 -17.94
C ILE A 137 23.79 -16.17 -17.26
N ASN A 138 24.29 -15.24 -18.07
CA ASN A 138 24.59 -13.87 -17.69
C ASN A 138 24.16 -13.01 -18.88
N THR A 139 23.11 -12.21 -18.70
CA THR A 139 22.50 -11.45 -19.78
C THR A 139 21.88 -10.16 -19.26
N TRP A 140 21.45 -9.28 -20.15
CA TRP A 140 20.78 -8.04 -19.83
C TRP A 140 19.36 -8.09 -20.37
N VAL A 141 18.40 -7.67 -19.54
CA VAL A 141 16.97 -7.62 -19.89
C VAL A 141 16.38 -6.26 -19.55
N ARG A 142 15.43 -5.81 -20.36
CA ARG A 142 14.51 -4.71 -20.08
C ARG A 142 13.16 -5.27 -19.69
N LEU A 143 12.29 -4.41 -19.16
CA LEU A 143 10.91 -4.78 -18.83
C LEU A 143 10.15 -5.31 -20.06
N ASP A 144 10.41 -4.74 -21.24
CA ASP A 144 9.74 -5.12 -22.48
C ASP A 144 10.11 -6.54 -22.95
N ASP A 145 11.32 -7.01 -22.63
CA ASP A 145 11.83 -8.34 -22.99
C ASP A 145 11.18 -9.46 -22.16
N LEU A 146 10.60 -9.12 -21.00
CA LEU A 146 9.99 -10.10 -20.10
C LEU A 146 8.63 -10.55 -20.63
N ASN A 147 8.36 -11.86 -20.62
CA ASN A 147 7.05 -12.40 -20.94
C ASN A 147 5.99 -11.87 -19.98
N ASN A 148 6.29 -11.89 -18.68
CA ASN A 148 5.42 -11.41 -17.62
C ASN A 148 6.23 -10.73 -16.53
N ALA A 149 5.66 -9.66 -15.97
CA ALA A 149 6.12 -9.01 -14.75
C ALA A 149 4.89 -8.65 -13.90
N ILE A 150 4.53 -9.55 -12.99
CA ILE A 150 3.31 -9.44 -12.18
C ILE A 150 3.71 -8.89 -10.82
N MET A 151 3.33 -7.65 -10.52
CA MET A 151 3.48 -7.12 -9.17
C MET A 151 2.49 -7.82 -8.26
N TYR A 152 3.00 -8.43 -7.20
CA TYR A 152 2.20 -9.07 -6.16
C TYR A 152 2.68 -8.61 -4.79
N ASN A 153 1.79 -7.93 -4.09
CA ASN A 153 2.10 -7.39 -2.78
C ASN A 153 1.22 -8.13 -1.76
N PRO A 154 1.79 -9.04 -0.94
CA PRO A 154 1.01 -9.86 -0.02
C PRO A 154 0.41 -9.07 1.14
N ARG A 155 0.72 -7.77 1.28
CA ARG A 155 0.18 -6.89 2.32
C ARG A 155 0.49 -5.42 2.02
N ASN A 156 -0.52 -4.62 1.75
CA ASN A 156 -0.49 -3.19 1.49
C ASN A 156 -1.68 -2.50 2.21
N CYS A 157 -1.74 -1.16 2.12
CA CYS A 157 -2.80 -0.32 2.69
C CYS A 157 -3.21 -0.71 4.10
N TYR A 158 -2.27 -0.65 5.06
CA TYR A 158 -2.62 -0.81 6.46
C TYR A 158 -3.70 0.20 6.87
N GLN A 159 -4.78 -0.28 7.49
CA GLN A 159 -5.93 0.53 7.85
C GLN A 159 -5.55 1.67 8.77
N ASN A 160 -4.75 1.38 9.80
CA ASN A 160 -4.23 2.39 10.70
C ASN A 160 -2.88 1.91 11.22
N TYR A 161 -2.01 2.85 11.56
CA TYR A 161 -0.63 2.56 11.85
C TYR A 161 -0.14 3.38 13.04
N ASN A 162 0.76 2.81 13.83
CA ASN A 162 1.27 3.44 15.04
C ASN A 162 2.12 4.69 14.71
N VAL A 163 2.12 5.65 15.61
CA VAL A 163 3.13 6.71 15.70
C VAL A 163 4.32 6.15 16.45
N ALA A 164 5.50 6.20 15.83
CA ALA A 164 6.73 5.71 16.41
C ALA A 164 7.48 6.84 17.13
N VAL A 165 7.81 6.61 18.40
CA VAL A 165 8.67 7.49 19.21
C VAL A 165 9.80 6.69 19.86
N ASN A 166 10.74 7.37 20.49
CA ASN A 166 11.91 6.76 21.12
C ASN A 166 12.20 7.42 22.46
N THR A 167 11.98 6.69 23.56
CA THR A 167 12.26 7.19 24.92
C THR A 167 13.72 7.00 25.36
N SER A 168 14.51 6.22 24.62
CA SER A 168 15.90 5.91 24.98
C SER A 168 16.85 7.08 24.72
N GLN A 169 18.07 6.98 25.27
CA GLN A 169 19.08 8.03 25.17
C GLN A 169 19.85 8.03 23.84
N THR A 170 19.63 7.03 22.96
CA THR A 170 20.32 6.92 21.67
C THR A 170 19.32 6.96 20.52
N SER A 171 19.78 7.40 19.34
CA SER A 171 18.94 7.34 18.14
C SER A 171 18.73 5.89 17.72
N ILE A 172 17.50 5.52 17.35
CA ILE A 172 17.17 4.19 16.82
C ILE A 172 16.80 4.26 15.35
N LYS A 173 17.20 3.25 14.59
CA LYS A 173 16.94 3.12 13.15
C LYS A 173 15.80 2.14 12.95
N THR A 174 14.73 2.56 12.29
CA THR A 174 13.50 1.77 12.16
C THR A 174 12.94 1.86 10.74
N TYR A 175 11.96 1.01 10.43
CA TYR A 175 11.17 1.17 9.20
C TYR A 175 10.34 2.45 9.18
N MET A 176 10.19 3.12 10.32
CA MET A 176 9.61 4.45 10.44
C MET A 176 10.65 5.56 10.25
N GLY A 177 11.87 5.24 9.82
CA GLY A 177 12.99 6.18 9.74
C GLY A 177 13.81 6.26 11.04
N THR A 178 14.68 7.27 11.13
CA THR A 178 15.52 7.50 12.32
C THR A 178 14.71 8.22 13.39
N LEU A 179 14.54 7.61 14.57
CA LEU A 179 13.88 8.24 15.71
C LEU A 179 14.93 8.81 16.66
N LEU A 180 14.83 10.12 16.94
CA LEU A 180 15.74 10.85 17.81
C LEU A 180 15.55 10.44 19.28
N PRO A 181 16.62 10.47 20.09
CA PRO A 181 16.57 10.07 21.50
C PRO A 181 15.66 10.99 22.33
N ASN A 182 15.28 10.50 23.51
CA ASN A 182 14.58 11.27 24.55
C ASN A 182 13.31 11.96 24.05
N LEU A 183 12.50 11.25 23.26
CA LEU A 183 11.29 11.76 22.63
C LEU A 183 11.57 12.95 21.69
N GLY A 184 12.72 12.97 21.00
CA GLY A 184 13.10 14.06 20.12
C GLY A 184 12.35 14.12 18.79
N SER A 185 11.61 13.07 18.41
CA SER A 185 10.84 13.00 17.17
C SER A 185 9.71 11.97 17.25
N ALA A 186 8.62 12.22 16.54
CA ALA A 186 7.51 11.28 16.34
C ALA A 186 7.26 11.04 14.85
N HIS A 187 7.37 9.80 14.36
CA HIS A 187 7.15 9.50 12.95
C HIS A 187 5.86 8.71 12.75
N PHE A 188 5.11 9.03 11.71
CA PHE A 188 3.84 8.36 11.41
C PHE A 188 3.68 8.07 9.92
N SER A 189 2.79 7.14 9.57
CA SER A 189 2.54 6.72 8.19
C SER A 189 1.04 6.54 7.99
N THR A 190 0.46 7.41 7.17
CA THR A 190 -0.83 7.26 6.47
C THR A 190 -1.15 8.55 5.71
N SER A 191 -2.03 8.44 4.73
CA SER A 191 -2.70 9.58 4.09
C SER A 191 -3.94 10.05 4.87
N GLY A 192 -4.18 9.57 6.09
CA GLY A 192 -5.21 10.09 7.00
C GLY A 192 -6.60 10.00 6.38
N GLN A 193 -7.33 11.10 6.33
CA GLN A 193 -8.64 11.22 5.67
C GLN A 193 -8.66 10.85 4.18
N LEU A 194 -7.51 10.75 3.50
CA LEU A 194 -7.44 10.22 2.13
C LEU A 194 -7.22 8.69 2.08
N SER A 195 -6.89 8.04 3.20
CA SER A 195 -6.51 6.63 3.25
C SER A 195 -7.68 5.71 2.88
N PRO A 196 -7.51 4.77 1.93
CA PRO A 196 -8.60 3.90 1.49
C PRO A 196 -9.32 3.13 2.61
N LEU A 197 -8.58 2.42 3.46
CA LEU A 197 -9.18 1.58 4.49
C LEU A 197 -9.70 2.37 5.71
N LEU A 198 -9.30 3.64 5.88
CA LEU A 198 -9.93 4.52 6.87
C LEU A 198 -11.26 5.08 6.37
N ASN A 199 -11.41 5.21 5.05
CA ASN A 199 -12.64 5.59 4.36
C ASN A 199 -13.62 4.42 4.14
N ASP A 200 -13.16 3.19 4.34
CA ASP A 200 -14.02 1.99 4.43
C ASP A 200 -13.74 1.23 5.73
N PRO A 201 -14.02 1.85 6.90
CA PRO A 201 -13.55 1.37 8.19
C PRO A 201 -14.08 -0.03 8.57
N GLU A 202 -15.26 -0.38 8.06
CA GLU A 202 -15.89 -1.69 8.30
C GLU A 202 -15.73 -2.67 7.12
N LEU A 203 -14.88 -2.33 6.13
CA LEU A 203 -14.61 -3.14 4.94
C LEU A 203 -15.91 -3.53 4.22
N ALA A 204 -16.81 -2.56 4.03
CA ALA A 204 -18.12 -2.78 3.43
C ALA A 204 -18.07 -2.85 1.89
N THR A 205 -17.09 -2.18 1.29
CA THR A 205 -16.94 -2.05 -0.16
C THR A 205 -15.66 -2.69 -0.69
N ILE A 206 -14.59 -2.70 0.12
CA ILE A 206 -13.29 -3.24 -0.24
C ILE A 206 -13.21 -4.72 0.14
N GLY A 207 -13.24 -5.58 -0.87
CA GLY A 207 -13.10 -7.03 -0.78
C GLY A 207 -12.24 -7.64 -1.89
N ILE A 208 -12.16 -8.97 -1.93
CA ILE A 208 -11.47 -9.72 -2.99
C ILE A 208 -12.11 -9.37 -4.33
N GLY A 209 -11.30 -9.04 -5.34
CA GLY A 209 -11.77 -8.64 -6.67
C GLY A 209 -12.06 -7.15 -6.83
N THR A 210 -11.97 -6.34 -5.77
CA THR A 210 -12.10 -4.87 -5.88
C THR A 210 -11.07 -4.33 -6.85
N ARG A 211 -11.52 -3.61 -7.89
CA ARG A 211 -10.65 -2.96 -8.87
C ARG A 211 -10.04 -1.70 -8.26
N ILE A 212 -8.73 -1.56 -8.39
CA ILE A 212 -7.95 -0.46 -7.79
C ILE A 212 -7.02 0.18 -8.83
N MET A 213 -6.54 1.38 -8.55
CA MET A 213 -5.37 1.93 -9.22
C MET A 213 -4.13 1.53 -8.42
N LEU A 214 -3.26 0.70 -9.00
CA LEU A 214 -2.01 0.24 -8.38
C LEU A 214 -0.83 0.77 -9.22
N CYS A 215 0.00 1.61 -8.61
CA CYS A 215 1.18 2.21 -9.25
C CYS A 215 0.86 2.90 -10.59
N GLY A 216 -0.30 3.55 -10.69
CA GLY A 216 -0.76 4.26 -11.89
C GLY A 216 -1.40 3.38 -12.95
N ALA A 217 -1.38 2.06 -12.79
CA ALA A 217 -2.08 1.09 -13.61
C ALA A 217 -3.36 0.59 -12.93
N GLN A 218 -4.13 -0.20 -13.66
CA GLN A 218 -5.17 -1.03 -13.05
C GLN A 218 -4.54 -2.18 -12.24
N GLY A 219 -5.10 -2.46 -11.07
CA GLY A 219 -4.84 -3.66 -10.29
C GLY A 219 -6.10 -4.14 -9.59
N TYR A 220 -5.94 -5.15 -8.74
CA TYR A 220 -7.03 -5.74 -7.97
C TYR A 220 -6.60 -6.08 -6.54
N VAL A 221 -7.54 -6.04 -5.61
CA VAL A 221 -7.40 -6.71 -4.32
C VAL A 221 -7.47 -8.21 -4.55
N SER A 222 -6.39 -8.92 -4.26
CA SER A 222 -6.30 -10.37 -4.49
C SER A 222 -6.63 -11.20 -3.24
N TRP A 223 -6.48 -10.63 -2.03
CA TRP A 223 -6.74 -11.29 -0.75
C TRP A 223 -6.74 -10.28 0.42
N ASN A 224 -6.98 -10.72 1.66
CA ASN A 224 -6.97 -9.86 2.86
C ASN A 224 -5.58 -9.40 3.35
N GLY A 225 -4.50 -10.01 2.87
CA GLY A 225 -3.14 -9.68 3.31
C GLY A 225 -2.63 -10.47 4.51
N THR A 226 -1.32 -10.74 4.55
CA THR A 226 -0.68 -11.71 5.48
C THR A 226 -0.67 -11.33 6.95
N GLN A 227 -1.10 -10.12 7.32
CA GLN A 227 -1.25 -9.67 8.71
C GLN A 227 -2.60 -8.97 8.94
N HIS A 228 -3.61 -9.36 8.17
CA HIS A 228 -4.96 -8.84 8.36
C HIS A 228 -5.50 -9.27 9.72
N HIS A 229 -5.70 -8.30 10.60
CA HIS A 229 -6.27 -8.52 11.91
C HIS A 229 -7.06 -7.27 12.34
N PRO A 230 -8.25 -7.04 11.75
CA PRO A 230 -9.05 -5.88 12.05
C PRO A 230 -9.42 -5.83 13.53
N SER A 231 -9.37 -4.63 14.11
CA SER A 231 -9.72 -4.39 15.50
C SER A 231 -10.30 -3.00 15.65
N VAL A 232 -11.20 -2.83 16.61
CA VAL A 232 -11.83 -1.54 16.94
C VAL A 232 -11.63 -1.24 18.41
N GLN A 233 -11.20 -0.02 18.72
CA GLN A 233 -11.05 0.47 20.09
C GLN A 233 -11.65 1.88 20.21
N MET A 234 -12.33 2.18 21.33
CA MET A 234 -12.79 3.54 21.62
C MET A 234 -11.64 4.38 22.19
N VAL A 235 -11.43 5.57 21.61
CA VAL A 235 -10.41 6.54 22.04
C VAL A 235 -11.04 7.93 21.98
N ASN A 236 -11.11 8.63 23.12
CA ASN A 236 -11.66 9.98 23.22
C ASN A 236 -13.06 10.16 22.58
N GLY A 237 -13.91 9.14 22.64
CA GLY A 237 -15.25 9.16 22.03
C GLY A 237 -15.30 8.76 20.55
N HIS A 238 -14.15 8.50 19.92
CA HIS A 238 -14.05 8.07 18.52
C HIS A 238 -13.68 6.58 18.41
N LYS A 239 -14.17 5.91 17.36
CA LYS A 239 -13.77 4.54 17.01
C LYS A 239 -12.44 4.58 16.27
N MET A 240 -11.40 4.04 16.88
CA MET A 240 -10.11 3.81 16.25
C MET A 240 -10.10 2.40 15.62
N TYR A 241 -10.27 2.36 14.31
CA TYR A 241 -10.11 1.15 13.50
C TYR A 241 -8.62 0.91 13.22
N SER A 242 -8.19 -0.34 13.22
CA SER A 242 -6.81 -0.71 12.87
C SER A 242 -6.70 -2.16 12.40
N GLY A 243 -5.55 -2.53 11.85
CA GLY A 243 -5.19 -3.93 11.59
C GLY A 243 -5.77 -4.54 10.31
N GLY A 244 -6.73 -3.88 9.65
CA GLY A 244 -7.07 -4.21 8.26
C GLY A 244 -5.88 -4.02 7.31
N THR A 245 -5.71 -4.94 6.38
CA THR A 245 -4.75 -4.87 5.26
C THR A 245 -5.39 -5.42 3.99
N ILE A 246 -4.70 -5.32 2.85
CA ILE A 246 -5.08 -6.00 1.60
C ILE A 246 -3.84 -6.59 0.91
N SER A 247 -4.01 -7.73 0.24
CA SER A 247 -3.07 -8.15 -0.82
C SER A 247 -3.51 -7.55 -2.14
N VAL A 248 -2.57 -7.10 -2.96
CA VAL A 248 -2.86 -6.52 -4.26
C VAL A 248 -2.02 -7.14 -5.36
N ILE A 249 -2.59 -7.20 -6.57
CA ILE A 249 -1.98 -7.74 -7.77
C ILE A 249 -2.18 -6.80 -8.96
N GLY A 250 -1.18 -6.70 -9.84
CA GLY A 250 -1.26 -5.92 -11.06
C GLY A 250 -0.12 -6.21 -12.04
N ASP A 251 -0.25 -5.73 -13.26
CA ASP A 251 0.76 -5.87 -14.31
C ASP A 251 1.79 -4.73 -14.21
N LEU A 252 3.03 -5.07 -13.85
CA LEU A 252 4.13 -4.11 -13.75
C LEU A 252 4.39 -3.43 -15.10
N LYS A 253 4.19 -4.11 -16.23
CA LYS A 253 4.44 -3.56 -17.57
C LYS A 253 3.53 -2.37 -17.90
N GLN A 254 2.41 -2.21 -17.18
CA GLN A 254 1.50 -1.07 -17.34
C GLN A 254 1.66 0.00 -16.24
N MET A 255 2.48 -0.27 -15.23
CA MET A 255 2.69 0.65 -14.12
C MET A 255 3.60 1.82 -14.52
N SER A 256 3.55 2.88 -13.73
CA SER A 256 4.42 4.03 -13.91
C SER A 256 5.28 4.23 -12.68
N HIS A 257 6.59 4.46 -12.90
CA HIS A 257 7.49 4.89 -11.85
C HIS A 257 6.94 6.14 -11.14
N ASN A 258 6.14 7.01 -11.76
CA ASN A 258 5.53 8.16 -11.09
C ASN A 258 4.69 7.81 -9.85
N TYR A 259 4.21 6.57 -9.72
CA TYR A 259 3.46 6.08 -8.58
C TYR A 259 4.15 4.92 -7.86
N LEU A 260 5.44 4.69 -8.14
CA LEU A 260 6.31 3.70 -7.49
C LEU A 260 7.73 4.23 -7.36
N ARG A 261 8.29 4.27 -6.14
CA ARG A 261 9.67 4.71 -5.92
C ARG A 261 10.43 3.75 -5.01
N ALA A 262 11.64 3.36 -5.40
CA ALA A 262 12.54 2.69 -4.49
C ALA A 262 13.02 3.67 -3.40
N ALA A 263 13.32 3.13 -2.23
CA ALA A 263 13.87 3.91 -1.14
C ALA A 263 14.86 3.08 -0.32
N TYR A 264 15.80 3.79 0.29
CA TYR A 264 16.66 3.24 1.34
C TYR A 264 16.40 4.00 2.64
N LEU A 265 15.97 3.27 3.67
CA LEU A 265 15.75 3.81 5.01
C LEU A 265 17.02 3.58 5.84
N PRO A 266 17.77 4.62 6.24
CA PRO A 266 19.06 4.47 6.89
C PRO A 266 19.02 3.58 8.13
N GLY A 267 19.80 2.49 8.12
CA GLY A 267 19.90 1.52 9.21
C GLY A 267 18.72 0.55 9.33
N TYR A 268 17.72 0.64 8.46
CA TYR A 268 16.66 -0.35 8.33
C TYR A 268 16.81 -1.18 7.05
N GLY A 269 17.01 -0.53 5.90
CA GLY A 269 17.24 -1.20 4.62
C GLY A 269 16.38 -0.67 3.48
N VAL A 270 16.36 -1.43 2.39
CA VAL A 270 15.61 -1.13 1.17
C VAL A 270 14.11 -1.28 1.41
N SER A 271 13.34 -0.34 0.87
CA SER A 271 11.87 -0.35 0.86
C SER A 271 11.37 0.20 -0.47
N ILE A 272 10.06 0.16 -0.69
CA ILE A 272 9.41 0.64 -1.90
C ILE A 272 8.18 1.46 -1.52
N PHE A 273 8.05 2.64 -2.10
CA PHE A 273 6.86 3.45 -2.02
C PHE A 273 5.90 3.05 -3.11
N ILE A 274 4.66 2.77 -2.74
CA ILE A 274 3.61 2.27 -3.64
C ILE A 274 2.42 3.23 -3.57
N GLY A 275 1.95 3.66 -4.73
CA GLY A 275 0.73 4.44 -4.89
C GLY A 275 -0.47 3.53 -5.10
N ILE A 276 -1.48 3.64 -4.24
CA ILE A 276 -2.75 2.91 -4.39
C ILE A 276 -3.91 3.89 -4.28
N GLY A 277 -4.79 3.86 -5.28
CA GLY A 277 -6.08 4.55 -5.28
C GLY A 277 -7.22 3.54 -5.29
N ILE A 278 -8.24 3.76 -4.46
CA ILE A 278 -9.41 2.88 -4.39
C ILE A 278 -10.68 3.73 -4.48
N PRO A 279 -11.59 3.44 -5.43
CA PRO A 279 -12.88 4.09 -5.47
C PRO A 279 -13.85 3.46 -4.48
N ILE A 280 -14.53 4.28 -3.69
CA ILE A 280 -15.58 3.86 -2.77
C ILE A 280 -16.94 4.22 -3.39
N PRO A 281 -17.76 3.23 -3.78
CA PRO A 281 -19.08 3.46 -4.35
C PRO A 281 -20.07 3.88 -3.27
N ILE A 282 -20.75 5.01 -3.46
CA ILE A 282 -21.73 5.52 -2.49
C ILE A 282 -23.07 4.82 -2.72
N MET A 283 -23.16 3.60 -2.18
CA MET A 283 -24.33 2.73 -2.28
C MET A 283 -25.36 2.98 -1.17
N SER A 284 -24.99 3.69 -0.11
CA SER A 284 -25.89 4.02 1.00
C SER A 284 -25.34 5.15 1.85
N THR A 285 -26.18 5.71 2.72
CA THR A 285 -25.77 6.69 3.72
C THR A 285 -24.73 6.14 4.70
N ASP A 286 -24.71 4.83 4.97
CA ASP A 286 -23.71 4.23 5.86
C ASP A 286 -22.33 4.17 5.20
N VAL A 287 -22.27 3.90 3.89
CA VAL A 287 -21.00 4.03 3.13
C VAL A 287 -20.56 5.49 3.08
N LEU A 288 -21.49 6.43 2.84
CA LEU A 288 -21.17 7.86 2.86
C LEU A 288 -20.54 8.28 4.20
N LYS A 289 -21.09 7.85 5.33
CA LYS A 289 -20.52 8.14 6.65
C LYS A 289 -19.08 7.63 6.79
N GLY A 290 -18.79 6.45 6.23
CA GLY A 290 -17.45 5.87 6.23
C GLY A 290 -16.40 6.72 5.50
N VAL A 291 -16.79 7.39 4.41
CA VAL A 291 -15.88 8.22 3.60
C VAL A 291 -15.80 9.69 4.05
N CYS A 292 -16.52 10.07 5.10
CA CYS A 292 -16.54 11.44 5.63
C CYS A 292 -15.63 11.60 6.86
N VAL A 293 -14.60 10.76 6.99
CA VAL A 293 -13.69 10.78 8.13
C VAL A 293 -12.75 11.98 8.08
N LYS A 294 -12.63 12.69 9.20
CA LYS A 294 -11.71 13.84 9.33
C LYS A 294 -10.47 13.48 10.10
N ASP A 295 -9.35 14.10 9.77
CA ASP A 295 -8.08 13.87 10.47
C ASP A 295 -8.14 14.17 11.99
N GLU A 296 -9.07 15.03 12.45
CA GLU A 296 -9.30 15.31 13.88
C GLU A 296 -10.02 14.18 14.64
N GLU A 297 -10.75 13.33 13.92
CA GLU A 297 -11.53 12.20 14.45
C GLU A 297 -10.78 10.87 14.32
N LEU A 298 -9.74 10.84 13.49
CA LEU A 298 -8.93 9.65 13.22
C LEU A 298 -7.77 9.57 14.22
N TYR A 299 -7.93 8.70 15.22
CA TYR A 299 -6.91 8.47 16.26
C TYR A 299 -5.94 7.34 15.91
N THR A 300 -4.75 7.39 16.51
CA THR A 300 -3.77 6.30 16.50
C THR A 300 -2.96 6.25 17.80
N LYS A 301 -2.19 5.18 17.99
CA LYS A 301 -1.36 4.91 19.16
C LYS A 301 0.03 5.52 19.02
N VAL A 302 0.49 6.22 20.06
CA VAL A 302 1.90 6.60 20.22
C VAL A 302 2.62 5.43 20.89
N VAL A 303 3.59 4.83 20.20
CA VAL A 303 4.26 3.60 20.62
C VAL A 303 5.76 3.84 20.74
N ASP A 304 6.36 3.39 21.83
CA ASP A 304 7.81 3.48 22.04
C ASP A 304 8.55 2.35 21.34
N TYR A 305 9.31 2.71 20.30
CA TYR A 305 10.05 1.76 19.47
C TYR A 305 11.38 1.34 20.07
N SER A 306 11.86 2.02 21.13
CA SER A 306 13.07 1.63 21.84
C SER A 306 12.93 0.30 22.60
N SER A 307 11.69 -0.11 22.90
CA SER A 307 11.43 -1.40 23.51
C SER A 307 11.57 -2.56 22.50
N HIS A 308 12.37 -3.58 22.81
CA HIS A 308 12.50 -4.79 21.98
C HIS A 308 11.36 -5.82 22.17
N LYS A 309 10.35 -5.51 22.98
CA LYS A 309 9.20 -6.40 23.20
C LYS A 309 8.32 -6.47 21.93
N VAL A 310 7.67 -7.62 21.73
CA VAL A 310 6.64 -7.80 20.69
C VAL A 310 5.49 -6.82 20.91
N ASN A 311 4.98 -6.77 22.13
CA ASN A 311 4.03 -5.74 22.57
C ASN A 311 4.81 -4.56 23.16
N LYS A 312 5.02 -3.55 22.31
CA LYS A 312 5.72 -2.31 22.69
C LYS A 312 4.84 -1.43 23.59
N PRO A 313 5.42 -0.64 24.51
CA PRO A 313 4.69 0.30 25.35
C PRO A 313 3.92 1.34 24.51
N VAL A 314 2.66 1.59 24.88
CA VAL A 314 1.83 2.66 24.34
C VAL A 314 1.91 3.85 25.31
N LEU A 315 2.36 5.01 24.81
CA LEU A 315 2.54 6.23 25.61
C LEU A 315 1.32 7.16 25.55
N GLY A 316 0.39 6.91 24.62
CA GLY A 316 -0.83 7.71 24.49
C GLY A 316 -1.50 7.53 23.14
N TYR A 317 -2.45 8.42 22.86
CA TYR A 317 -3.20 8.45 21.62
C TYR A 317 -3.24 9.88 21.09
N VAL A 318 -3.14 10.03 19.77
CA VAL A 318 -3.16 11.32 19.06
C VAL A 318 -4.00 11.19 17.81
N ASN A 319 -4.57 12.29 17.32
CA ASN A 319 -5.29 12.32 16.05
C ASN A 319 -4.36 12.73 14.90
N TYR A 320 -4.80 12.50 13.66
CA TYR A 320 -4.01 12.84 12.48
C TYR A 320 -3.93 14.34 12.21
N LYS A 321 -4.87 15.14 12.71
CA LYS A 321 -4.81 16.60 12.61
C LYS A 321 -3.56 17.12 13.33
N ASP A 322 -3.38 16.77 14.61
CA ASP A 322 -2.22 17.20 15.40
C ASP A 322 -0.90 16.66 14.81
N LEU A 323 -0.91 15.41 14.32
CA LEU A 323 0.26 14.82 13.64
C LEU A 323 0.65 15.62 12.39
N ARG A 324 -0.31 16.13 11.62
CA ARG A 324 -0.07 16.95 10.42
C ARG A 324 0.28 18.39 10.74
N ASP A 325 -0.19 18.93 11.86
CA ASP A 325 0.20 20.25 12.37
C ASP A 325 1.70 20.29 12.77
N GLY A 326 2.36 19.13 12.80
CA GLY A 326 3.82 19.00 12.89
C GLY A 326 4.36 18.91 14.31
N LYS A 327 3.48 18.90 15.32
CA LYS A 327 3.84 18.72 16.73
C LYS A 327 2.74 17.99 17.49
N ILE A 328 3.13 17.05 18.36
CA ILE A 328 2.23 16.36 19.29
C ILE A 328 2.73 16.47 20.72
N LYS A 329 1.84 16.29 21.70
CA LYS A 329 2.22 16.25 23.12
C LYS A 329 2.29 14.81 23.63
N VAL A 330 3.42 14.42 24.21
CA VAL A 330 3.62 13.12 24.87
C VAL A 330 4.34 13.35 26.19
N ASP A 331 3.83 12.80 27.29
CA ASP A 331 4.33 13.02 28.65
C ASP A 331 4.53 14.52 28.99
N GLY A 332 3.59 15.36 28.55
CA GLY A 332 3.62 16.81 28.77
C GLY A 332 4.60 17.59 27.87
N ARG A 333 5.43 16.91 27.07
CA ARG A 333 6.43 17.51 26.18
C ARG A 333 5.91 17.62 24.76
N ASP A 334 6.24 18.72 24.09
CA ASP A 334 5.95 18.90 22.67
C ASP A 334 7.06 18.25 21.84
N ILE A 335 6.66 17.39 20.90
CA ILE A 335 7.54 16.58 20.07
C ILE A 335 7.25 16.89 18.60
N PRO A 336 8.26 17.17 17.75
CA PRO A 336 8.03 17.33 16.33
C PRO A 336 7.54 16.03 15.71
N SER A 337 6.46 16.11 14.93
CA SER A 337 5.92 14.98 14.17
C SER A 337 6.30 15.07 12.70
N SER A 338 6.49 13.93 12.04
CA SER A 338 6.81 13.87 10.61
C SER A 338 6.17 12.66 9.96
N SER A 339 5.58 12.88 8.78
CA SER A 339 4.99 11.80 7.99
C SER A 339 6.03 11.14 7.10
N ILE A 340 5.96 9.83 6.97
CA ILE A 340 6.73 9.06 6.00
C ILE A 340 5.94 8.91 4.69
N SER A 341 4.62 9.02 4.76
CA SER A 341 3.74 9.01 3.59
C SER A 341 3.74 10.38 2.91
N SER A 342 3.59 10.39 1.59
CA SER A 342 3.39 11.64 0.85
C SER A 342 1.90 11.94 0.72
N TYR A 343 1.41 12.93 1.47
CA TYR A 343 0.03 13.40 1.37
C TYR A 343 -0.24 14.06 0.01
N ALA A 344 0.70 14.87 -0.49
CA ALA A 344 0.61 15.49 -1.81
C ALA A 344 0.44 14.42 -2.91
N LYS A 345 1.21 13.33 -2.83
CA LYS A 345 1.12 12.24 -3.80
C LYS A 345 -0.17 11.41 -3.64
N ALA A 346 -0.67 11.23 -2.42
CA ALA A 346 -1.97 10.62 -2.18
C ALA A 346 -3.10 11.44 -2.82
N ARG A 347 -3.06 12.78 -2.72
CA ARG A 347 -4.02 13.68 -3.38
C ARG A 347 -3.93 13.58 -4.91
N GLU A 348 -2.73 13.54 -5.48
CA GLU A 348 -2.54 13.29 -6.92
C GLU A 348 -3.19 11.97 -7.36
N ILE A 349 -3.04 10.91 -6.55
CA ILE A 349 -3.64 9.60 -6.82
C ILE A 349 -5.17 9.66 -6.79
N CYS A 350 -5.77 10.33 -5.79
CA CYS A 350 -7.21 10.54 -5.72
C CYS A 350 -7.73 11.25 -6.97
N ASN A 351 -7.05 12.35 -7.37
CA ASN A 351 -7.44 13.15 -8.52
C ASN A 351 -7.30 12.38 -9.84
N GLU A 352 -6.21 11.64 -10.02
CA GLU A 352 -6.03 10.79 -11.21
C GLU A 352 -7.14 9.75 -11.33
N LEU A 353 -7.46 9.07 -10.22
CA LEU A 353 -8.54 8.09 -10.19
C LEU A 353 -9.91 8.75 -10.46
N LYS A 354 -10.17 9.93 -9.87
CA LYS A 354 -11.39 10.72 -10.10
C LYS A 354 -11.56 11.05 -11.59
N VAL A 355 -10.48 11.50 -12.25
CA VAL A 355 -10.49 11.83 -13.68
C VAL A 355 -10.77 10.61 -14.53
N ARG A 356 -10.10 9.46 -14.28
CA ARG A 356 -10.32 8.23 -15.06
C ARG A 356 -11.75 7.71 -14.95
N ILE A 357 -12.31 7.73 -13.74
CA ILE A 357 -13.71 7.31 -13.52
C ILE A 357 -14.66 8.29 -14.20
N GLY A 358 -14.46 9.61 -14.05
CA GLY A 358 -15.29 10.62 -14.70
C GLY A 358 -15.26 10.58 -16.23
N ARG A 359 -14.21 9.99 -16.83
CA ARG A 359 -14.08 9.77 -18.28
C ARG A 359 -14.62 8.42 -18.77
N GLY A 360 -15.12 7.56 -17.87
CA GLY A 360 -15.54 6.21 -18.25
C GLY A 360 -14.39 5.22 -18.50
N GLU A 361 -13.14 5.59 -18.17
CA GLU A 361 -11.96 4.75 -18.37
C GLU A 361 -11.79 3.70 -17.24
N PHE A 362 -12.53 3.88 -16.13
CA PHE A 362 -12.40 3.06 -14.93
C PHE A 362 -13.78 2.76 -14.30
N ASN A 363 -14.38 1.64 -14.72
CA ASN A 363 -15.57 1.08 -14.07
C ASN A 363 -15.25 0.44 -12.71
N LEU A 364 -16.21 0.47 -11.80
CA LEU A 364 -16.15 -0.17 -10.49
C LEU A 364 -16.40 -1.67 -10.59
N GLN A 365 -15.82 -2.43 -9.66
CA GLN A 365 -16.04 -3.87 -9.54
C GLN A 365 -16.51 -4.18 -8.13
N ALA A 366 -17.68 -4.80 -8.01
CA ALA A 366 -18.15 -5.31 -6.73
C ALA A 366 -17.20 -6.40 -6.21
N PRO A 367 -16.92 -6.45 -4.90
CA PRO A 367 -16.11 -7.50 -4.34
C PRO A 367 -16.78 -8.86 -4.57
N ILE A 368 -15.99 -9.82 -5.03
CA ILE A 368 -16.38 -11.23 -5.18
C ILE A 368 -16.62 -11.82 -3.79
N GLU A 369 -15.79 -11.47 -2.83
CA GLU A 369 -15.90 -11.89 -1.44
C GLU A 369 -15.45 -10.78 -0.49
N GLN A 370 -16.14 -10.65 0.63
CA GLN A 370 -15.83 -9.68 1.68
C GLN A 370 -14.58 -10.09 2.47
N LEU A 371 -13.81 -9.12 2.95
CA LEU A 371 -12.66 -9.43 3.81
C LEU A 371 -13.11 -9.88 5.21
N PRO A 372 -12.37 -10.82 5.84
CA PRO A 372 -12.70 -11.29 7.17
C PRO A 372 -12.53 -10.18 8.22
N LYS A 373 -13.59 -9.87 8.96
CA LYS A 373 -13.56 -8.85 10.03
C LYS A 373 -12.91 -9.34 11.31
N GLU A 374 -12.80 -10.65 11.47
CA GLU A 374 -12.16 -11.31 12.62
C GLU A 374 -11.19 -12.35 12.10
N THR A 375 -9.97 -12.36 12.63
CA THR A 375 -8.93 -13.34 12.28
C THR A 375 -8.17 -13.77 13.53
N MET A 376 -7.56 -14.95 13.50
CA MET A 376 -6.60 -15.35 14.53
C MET A 376 -5.20 -14.88 14.16
N PHE A 377 -4.51 -14.23 15.09
CA PHE A 377 -3.11 -13.85 14.94
C PHE A 377 -2.21 -14.71 15.84
N ASN A 378 -1.40 -15.55 15.21
CA ASN A 378 -0.47 -16.43 15.92
C ASN A 378 0.94 -15.84 15.89
N ASN A 379 1.56 -15.73 17.06
CA ASN A 379 2.98 -15.43 17.16
C ASN A 379 3.80 -16.69 16.87
N LEU A 380 4.97 -16.51 16.23
CA LEU A 380 5.96 -17.58 16.11
C LEU A 380 6.42 -17.97 17.52
N LYS A 381 6.23 -19.24 17.89
CA LYS A 381 6.73 -19.78 19.15
C LYS A 381 8.22 -20.05 19.00
N VAL A 382 9.03 -19.47 19.88
CA VAL A 382 10.49 -19.64 19.93
C VAL A 382 10.86 -20.37 21.21
#